data_AF-A0A4V3JDP3-F1
#
_entry.id   AF-A0A4V3JDP3-F1
#
_cell.length_a   1.000
_cell.length_b   1.000
_cell.length_c   1.000
_cell.angle_alpha   90.00
_cell.angle_beta   90.00
_cell.angle_gamma   90.00
#
_symmetry.space_group_name_H-M   'P 1'
#
loop_
_entity.id
_entity.type
_entity.pdbx_description
1 polymer ?
#
loop_
_entity_poly.entity_id
_entity_poly.type
_entity_poly.pdbx_seq_one_letter_code
_entity_poly.pdbx_strand_id
1 'polypeptide(L)'
;MDRSSVKNGKPERRGSHRLLLFSIFLAGSLFAQKIPLPKEPVSPTEPVFDVRGESNKVGASVGQSGASEGPKIRGFFCDGRTIVGTWKSAPKEFSFKHKRENVLYSKILKYEDVSRILIKSWKLNQGKPNPQGTPFRAEPWEVHYKTKNNETFERIGDLKKDFSEIKIENELGEASLYFYWMDLQYEDKSWYSKLPKVEGEIRKECFPDVLVGLEFLP
;
A
#
# COMPACT_ATOMS: atom_id res chain seq x y z
N MET A 1 3.01 17.74 -87.85
CA MET A 1 1.98 18.55 -87.19
C MET A 1 2.16 18.33 -85.69
N ASP A 2 3.01 19.05 -84.94
CA ASP A 2 3.33 20.50 -84.89
C ASP A 2 2.12 21.35 -84.46
N ARG A 3 2.14 22.28 -83.48
CA ARG A 3 3.11 22.79 -82.43
C ARG A 3 2.24 23.24 -81.20
N SER A 4 2.66 23.71 -80.01
CA SER A 4 3.83 24.47 -79.47
C SER A 4 4.17 23.95 -78.02
N SER A 5 5.16 24.38 -77.21
CA SER A 5 5.92 25.63 -76.96
C SER A 5 5.17 26.74 -76.17
N VAL A 6 5.69 27.38 -75.09
CA VAL A 6 6.87 27.11 -74.24
C VAL A 6 6.80 27.83 -72.86
N LYS A 7 7.67 27.41 -71.91
CA LYS A 7 8.06 27.91 -70.56
C LYS A 7 7.80 29.38 -70.16
N ASN A 8 7.60 29.61 -68.85
CA ASN A 8 8.24 30.62 -67.95
C ASN A 8 7.82 30.32 -66.48
N GLY A 9 8.58 30.53 -65.38
CA GLY A 9 9.99 30.94 -65.16
C GLY A 9 10.43 30.74 -63.67
N LYS A 10 11.74 30.88 -63.35
CA LYS A 10 12.42 30.79 -62.03
C LYS A 10 13.83 31.45 -62.17
N PRO A 11 14.67 31.77 -61.13
CA PRO A 11 14.56 31.61 -59.66
C PRO A 11 15.05 32.87 -58.85
N GLU A 12 15.91 32.71 -57.82
CA GLU A 12 16.65 33.72 -56.98
C GLU A 12 15.84 34.42 -55.85
N ARG A 13 16.38 34.90 -54.69
CA ARG A 13 17.74 35.02 -54.05
C ARG A 13 17.61 34.87 -52.50
N ARG A 14 18.49 34.16 -51.75
CA ARG A 14 19.81 34.51 -51.09
C ARG A 14 19.79 35.51 -49.89
N GLY A 15 20.57 35.17 -48.84
CA GLY A 15 20.98 36.04 -47.70
C GLY A 15 20.17 35.78 -46.40
N SER A 16 20.71 35.42 -45.21
CA SER A 16 22.06 35.31 -44.60
C SER A 16 22.71 36.58 -44.02
N HIS A 17 22.49 36.80 -42.71
CA HIS A 17 23.30 37.60 -41.78
C HIS A 17 23.28 36.90 -40.39
N ARG A 18 24.44 36.59 -39.77
CA ARG A 18 25.10 37.36 -38.68
C ARG A 18 24.14 37.67 -37.51
N LEU A 19 24.23 37.12 -36.31
CA LEU A 19 25.35 36.62 -35.48
C LEU A 19 26.35 37.74 -35.09
N LEU A 20 26.66 37.82 -33.78
CA LEU A 20 27.53 38.74 -33.01
C LEU A 20 26.88 40.01 -32.40
N LEU A 21 27.45 40.39 -31.25
CA LEU A 21 27.38 41.66 -30.51
C LEU A 21 26.08 41.99 -29.73
N PHE A 22 26.14 42.51 -28.49
CA PHE A 22 27.19 42.41 -27.46
C PHE A 22 26.63 42.79 -26.07
N SER A 23 27.31 42.33 -25.03
CA SER A 23 27.44 42.90 -23.67
C SER A 23 26.57 44.10 -23.27
N ILE A 24 25.59 43.87 -22.38
CA ILE A 24 25.14 44.87 -21.39
C ILE A 24 25.42 44.30 -19.99
N PHE A 25 26.54 44.74 -19.41
CA PHE A 25 26.94 44.53 -18.02
C PHE A 25 26.83 45.86 -17.28
N LEU A 26 26.65 45.81 -15.94
CA LEU A 26 26.57 46.96 -15.01
C LEU A 26 25.33 47.87 -15.27
N ALA A 27 24.44 48.18 -14.33
CA ALA A 27 24.62 48.37 -12.90
C ALA A 27 23.28 48.19 -12.14
N GLY A 28 23.25 47.28 -11.16
CA GLY A 28 22.12 47.09 -10.25
C GLY A 28 22.63 47.02 -8.82
N SER A 29 22.33 48.02 -8.00
CA SER A 29 22.94 48.19 -6.68
C SER A 29 22.58 47.06 -5.71
N LEU A 30 23.57 46.50 -5.02
CA LEU A 30 23.40 45.58 -3.90
C LEU A 30 22.93 46.35 -2.65
N PHE A 31 21.68 46.80 -2.65
CA PHE A 31 21.03 47.30 -1.44
C PHE A 31 20.76 46.14 -0.48
N ALA A 32 21.64 46.02 0.52
CA ALA A 32 21.47 45.10 1.65
C ALA A 32 20.28 45.51 2.52
N GLN A 33 19.07 45.13 2.08
CA GLN A 33 17.88 45.25 2.90
C GLN A 33 18.02 44.37 4.14
N LYS A 34 18.08 44.99 5.32
CA LYS A 34 17.89 44.29 6.60
C LYS A 34 16.43 43.82 6.67
N ILE A 35 16.15 42.67 6.08
CA ILE A 35 14.92 41.92 6.36
C ILE A 35 14.99 41.54 7.85
N PRO A 36 14.08 42.00 8.71
CA PRO A 36 13.99 41.47 10.06
C PRO A 36 13.57 40.01 9.94
N LEU A 37 14.40 39.08 10.44
CA LEU A 37 13.99 37.68 10.52
C LEU A 37 12.68 37.59 11.32
N PRO A 38 11.75 36.69 10.95
CA PRO A 38 10.56 36.44 11.76
C PRO A 38 10.98 36.15 13.19
N LYS A 39 10.30 36.77 14.17
CA LYS A 39 10.47 36.37 15.58
C LYS A 39 10.12 34.88 15.67
N GLU A 40 10.96 34.13 16.37
CA GLU A 40 10.70 32.72 16.64
C GLU A 40 9.30 32.57 17.27
N PRO A 41 8.51 31.57 16.85
CA PRO A 41 7.17 31.37 17.39
C PRO A 41 7.31 31.02 18.88
N VAL A 42 6.85 31.92 19.75
CA VAL A 42 6.72 31.63 21.17
C VAL A 42 5.75 30.46 21.30
N SER A 43 6.24 29.32 21.78
CA SER A 43 5.43 28.13 22.02
C SER A 43 4.19 28.51 22.85
N PRO A 44 2.99 28.04 22.49
CA PRO A 44 1.79 28.37 23.24
C PRO A 44 1.96 27.87 24.67
N THR A 45 1.90 28.79 25.65
CA THR A 45 1.84 28.42 27.06
C THR A 45 0.64 27.49 27.26
N GLU A 46 0.88 26.31 27.82
CA GLU A 46 -0.19 25.35 28.08
C GLU A 46 -1.28 25.99 28.95
N PRO A 47 -2.58 25.73 28.68
CA PRO A 47 -3.65 26.28 29.48
C PRO A 47 -3.52 25.75 30.92
N VAL A 48 -3.28 26.65 31.86
CA VAL A 48 -3.29 26.33 33.29
C VAL A 48 -4.67 25.79 33.63
N PHE A 49 -4.75 24.50 33.97
CA PHE A 49 -5.98 23.90 34.46
C PHE A 49 -6.40 24.61 35.75
N ASP A 50 -7.60 25.20 35.77
CA ASP A 50 -8.23 25.71 36.98
C ASP A 50 -8.70 24.53 37.84
N VAL A 51 -7.79 23.98 38.65
CA VAL A 51 -8.06 22.84 39.55
C VAL A 51 -8.82 23.32 40.78
N ARG A 52 -10.05 23.80 40.57
CA ARG A 52 -10.99 24.11 41.66
C ARG A 52 -11.75 22.85 42.10
N GLY A 53 -11.00 21.85 42.55
CA GLY A 53 -11.53 20.55 42.96
C GLY A 53 -10.44 19.61 43.49
N GLU A 54 -10.06 19.79 44.76
CA GLU A 54 -9.29 18.78 45.50
C GLU A 54 -10.12 17.47 45.63
N SER A 55 -9.55 16.28 45.81
CA SER A 55 -8.37 15.96 46.61
C SER A 55 -7.82 14.54 46.35
N ASN A 56 -6.57 14.32 46.75
CA ASN A 56 -5.98 13.04 47.14
C ASN A 56 -6.00 11.84 46.16
N LYS A 57 -4.86 11.62 45.49
CA LYS A 57 -4.02 10.44 45.79
C LYS A 57 -2.57 10.61 45.32
N VAL A 58 -1.63 10.35 46.21
CA VAL A 58 -0.20 10.19 45.88
C VAL A 58 0.02 8.75 45.42
N GLY A 59 0.71 8.57 44.29
CA GLY A 59 1.08 7.25 43.77
C GLY A 59 1.94 7.40 42.52
N ALA A 60 3.24 7.11 42.64
CA ALA A 60 4.17 7.25 41.53
C ALA A 60 4.20 6.01 40.63
N SER A 61 3.86 6.21 39.36
CA SER A 61 4.27 5.36 38.23
C SER A 61 4.74 6.32 37.13
N VAL A 62 6.05 6.49 36.93
CA VAL A 62 6.84 5.63 36.04
C VAL A 62 6.12 5.47 34.70
N GLY A 63 6.57 6.23 33.71
CA GLY A 63 5.93 6.28 32.40
C GLY A 63 5.94 4.92 31.71
N GLN A 64 4.77 4.28 31.65
CA GLN A 64 4.54 3.22 30.70
C GLN A 64 4.46 3.86 29.31
N SER A 65 5.54 3.70 28.53
CA SER A 65 5.41 3.71 27.07
C SER A 65 4.30 2.73 26.71
N GLY A 66 3.30 3.19 25.96
CA GLY A 66 2.11 2.40 25.67
C GLY A 66 2.49 1.10 24.98
N ALA A 67 2.46 -0.01 25.71
CA ALA A 67 2.81 -1.32 25.16
C ALA A 67 1.78 -1.65 24.07
N SER A 68 2.25 -1.80 22.83
CA SER A 68 1.43 -2.14 21.68
C SER A 68 0.69 -3.46 21.95
N GLU A 69 -0.60 -3.42 22.26
CA GLU A 69 -1.37 -4.58 22.71
C GLU A 69 -1.71 -5.50 21.52
N GLY A 70 -0.77 -6.39 21.17
CA GLY A 70 -0.94 -7.35 20.09
C GLY A 70 0.27 -8.26 19.90
N PRO A 71 0.15 -9.30 19.05
CA PRO A 71 1.26 -10.18 18.71
C PRO A 71 2.27 -9.47 17.82
N LYS A 72 3.56 -9.74 18.08
CA LYS A 72 4.66 -9.37 17.20
C LYS A 72 4.68 -10.31 15.99
N ILE A 73 4.70 -9.75 14.79
CA ILE A 73 4.61 -10.50 13.54
C ILE A 73 5.67 -10.06 12.52
N ARG A 74 6.02 -10.98 11.62
CA ARG A 74 6.68 -10.71 10.34
C ARG A 74 5.68 -10.88 9.20
N GLY A 75 5.34 -9.80 8.52
CA GLY A 75 4.58 -9.82 7.27
C GLY A 75 5.49 -10.08 6.07
N PHE A 76 4.99 -10.84 5.09
CA PHE A 76 5.66 -11.13 3.81
C PHE A 76 4.82 -10.56 2.68
N PHE A 77 5.42 -9.74 1.82
CA PHE A 77 4.82 -9.23 0.58
C PHE A 77 5.02 -10.20 -0.59
N CYS A 78 4.23 -10.05 -1.65
CA CYS A 78 4.26 -10.90 -2.83
C CYS A 78 5.62 -10.91 -3.54
N ASP A 79 6.32 -9.77 -3.55
CA ASP A 79 7.67 -9.64 -4.14
C ASP A 79 8.81 -10.12 -3.22
N GLY A 80 8.49 -10.66 -2.04
CA GLY A 80 9.48 -11.15 -1.08
C GLY A 80 10.01 -10.11 -0.11
N ARG A 81 9.59 -8.83 -0.17
CA ARG A 81 9.84 -7.87 0.92
C ARG A 81 9.22 -8.40 2.23
N THR A 82 9.80 -8.00 3.36
CA THR A 82 9.25 -8.31 4.69
C THR A 82 9.17 -7.08 5.57
N ILE A 83 8.16 -7.01 6.42
CA ILE A 83 7.98 -6.00 7.47
C ILE A 83 7.82 -6.68 8.83
N VAL A 84 8.34 -6.07 9.89
CA VAL A 84 8.20 -6.55 11.28
C VAL A 84 7.58 -5.45 12.13
N GLY A 85 6.70 -5.84 13.05
CA GLY A 85 6.06 -4.95 14.02
C GLY A 85 4.97 -5.66 14.81
N THR A 86 4.19 -4.91 15.58
CA THR A 86 3.08 -5.43 16.39
C THR A 86 1.75 -5.24 15.68
N TRP A 87 0.90 -6.27 15.65
CA TRP A 87 -0.44 -6.21 15.06
C TRP A 87 -1.48 -5.73 16.10
N LYS A 88 -1.75 -4.41 16.12
CA LYS A 88 -2.65 -3.73 17.08
C LYS A 88 -4.09 -4.23 17.17
N SER A 89 -4.51 -5.12 16.28
CA SER A 89 -5.91 -5.60 16.20
C SER A 89 -5.97 -7.03 15.65
N ALA A 90 -5.04 -7.87 16.12
CA ALA A 90 -5.08 -9.30 15.80
C ALA A 90 -6.35 -9.95 16.37
N PRO A 91 -7.08 -10.77 15.59
CA PRO A 91 -8.18 -11.56 16.13
C PRO A 91 -7.61 -12.60 17.11
N LYS A 92 -8.21 -12.70 18.30
CA LYS A 92 -7.75 -13.64 19.34
C LYS A 92 -7.89 -15.10 18.90
N GLU A 93 -8.85 -15.39 18.04
CA GLU A 93 -9.15 -16.74 17.55
C GLU A 93 -9.50 -16.72 16.06
N PHE A 94 -9.07 -17.77 15.36
CA PHE A 94 -9.38 -18.04 13.97
C PHE A 94 -10.28 -19.28 13.89
N SER A 95 -11.38 -19.19 13.16
CA SER A 95 -12.34 -20.30 12.96
C SER A 95 -12.27 -20.86 11.55
N PHE A 96 -12.30 -22.18 11.43
CA PHE A 96 -12.16 -22.93 10.18
C PHE A 96 -13.23 -24.01 10.05
N LYS A 97 -13.69 -24.23 8.83
CA LYS A 97 -14.48 -25.41 8.45
C LYS A 97 -13.61 -26.28 7.55
N HIS A 98 -13.02 -27.33 8.11
CA HIS A 98 -12.18 -28.27 7.39
C HIS A 98 -13.00 -29.51 7.02
N LYS A 99 -12.98 -29.92 5.74
CA LYS A 99 -13.66 -31.11 5.27
C LYS A 99 -12.67 -32.27 5.15
N ARG A 100 -12.81 -33.29 6.01
CA ARG A 100 -11.98 -34.50 6.01
C ARG A 100 -12.88 -35.73 5.97
N GLU A 101 -12.57 -36.70 5.12
CA GLU A 101 -13.30 -37.99 5.05
C GLU A 101 -14.82 -37.80 4.90
N ASN A 102 -15.21 -36.81 4.07
CA ASN A 102 -16.56 -36.29 3.86
C ASN A 102 -17.25 -35.58 5.05
N VAL A 103 -16.69 -35.61 6.26
CA VAL A 103 -17.17 -34.90 7.45
C VAL A 103 -16.66 -33.46 7.48
N LEU A 104 -17.53 -32.51 7.90
CA LEU A 104 -17.20 -31.11 8.10
C LEU A 104 -16.90 -30.83 9.57
N TYR A 105 -15.62 -30.65 9.89
CA TYR A 105 -15.15 -30.29 11.23
C TYR A 105 -14.99 -28.78 11.37
N SER A 106 -15.55 -28.21 12.43
CA SER A 106 -15.25 -26.83 12.82
C SER A 106 -14.12 -26.84 13.86
N LYS A 107 -12.93 -26.32 13.52
CA LYS A 107 -11.83 -26.10 14.48
C LYS A 107 -11.70 -24.61 14.75
N ILE A 108 -11.35 -24.25 15.98
CA ILE A 108 -10.93 -22.91 16.38
C ILE A 108 -9.47 -23.03 16.83
N LEU A 109 -8.61 -22.09 16.42
CA LEU A 109 -7.24 -21.96 16.91
C LEU A 109 -7.06 -20.56 17.49
N LYS A 110 -6.36 -20.44 18.61
CA LYS A 110 -5.92 -19.13 19.10
C LYS A 110 -4.77 -18.62 18.25
N TYR A 111 -4.59 -17.30 18.13
CA TYR A 111 -3.38 -16.75 17.50
C TYR A 111 -2.10 -17.25 18.21
N GLU A 112 -2.18 -17.51 19.52
CA GLU A 112 -1.14 -18.13 20.35
C GLU A 112 -0.68 -19.52 19.85
N ASP A 113 -1.56 -20.30 19.20
CA ASP A 113 -1.25 -21.62 18.66
C ASP A 113 -0.71 -21.56 17.22
N VAL A 114 -0.92 -20.44 16.51
CA VAL A 114 -0.54 -20.25 15.12
C VAL A 114 0.93 -19.83 15.05
N SER A 115 1.69 -20.47 14.16
CA SER A 115 3.07 -20.07 13.81
C SER A 115 3.10 -19.26 12.51
N ARG A 116 2.26 -19.61 11.52
CA ARG A 116 2.22 -18.94 10.22
C ARG A 116 0.83 -18.92 9.60
N ILE A 117 0.51 -17.85 8.89
CA ILE A 117 -0.63 -17.73 7.98
C ILE A 117 -0.07 -17.48 6.58
N LEU A 118 -0.64 -18.11 5.56
CA LEU A 118 -0.19 -18.00 4.16
C LEU A 118 -1.40 -17.98 3.23
N ILE A 119 -1.55 -16.91 2.45
CA ILE A 119 -2.50 -16.84 1.35
C ILE A 119 -1.97 -17.67 0.17
N LYS A 120 -2.84 -18.42 -0.49
CA LYS A 120 -2.50 -19.31 -1.61
C LYS A 120 -3.14 -18.93 -2.93
N SER A 121 -4.37 -18.40 -2.87
CA SER A 121 -5.11 -17.93 -4.03
C SER A 121 -6.10 -16.83 -3.64
N TRP A 122 -6.43 -16.00 -4.62
CA TRP A 122 -7.34 -14.87 -4.52
C TRP A 122 -8.48 -15.04 -5.51
N LYS A 123 -9.69 -14.67 -5.09
CA LYS A 123 -10.88 -14.62 -5.93
C LYS A 123 -11.04 -13.23 -6.53
N LEU A 124 -11.24 -13.19 -7.85
CA LEU A 124 -11.43 -12.00 -8.67
C LEU A 124 -12.91 -11.59 -8.66
N ASN A 125 -13.29 -10.78 -7.68
CA ASN A 125 -14.64 -10.23 -7.58
C ASN A 125 -14.82 -9.06 -8.56
N GLN A 126 -15.67 -9.26 -9.58
CA GLN A 126 -15.89 -8.31 -10.68
C GLN A 126 -16.65 -7.06 -10.23
N GLY A 127 -16.11 -5.88 -10.52
CA GLY A 127 -16.78 -4.59 -10.36
C GLY A 127 -17.53 -4.15 -11.62
N LYS A 128 -18.21 -2.99 -11.56
CA LYS A 128 -18.96 -2.44 -12.70
C LYS A 128 -18.00 -2.05 -13.85
N PRO A 129 -18.16 -2.60 -15.07
CA PRO A 129 -17.35 -2.21 -16.22
C PRO A 129 -17.47 -0.72 -16.58
N ASN A 130 -16.42 -0.17 -17.17
CA ASN A 130 -16.35 1.22 -17.63
C ASN A 130 -15.52 1.32 -18.94
N PRO A 131 -15.46 2.48 -19.63
CA PRO A 131 -14.76 2.61 -20.92
C PRO A 131 -13.23 2.40 -20.90
N GLN A 132 -12.60 2.28 -19.73
CA GLN A 132 -11.19 1.92 -19.59
C GLN A 132 -10.98 0.41 -19.39
N GLY A 133 -12.03 -0.35 -19.10
CA GLY A 133 -11.98 -1.78 -18.82
C GLY A 133 -12.92 -2.22 -17.68
N THR A 134 -12.74 -3.46 -17.23
CA THR A 134 -13.45 -4.02 -16.09
C THR A 134 -12.56 -4.03 -14.85
N PRO A 135 -12.92 -3.30 -13.77
CA PRO A 135 -12.20 -3.38 -12.51
C PRO A 135 -12.53 -4.68 -11.79
N PHE A 136 -11.53 -5.33 -11.21
CA PHE A 136 -11.68 -6.49 -10.33
C PHE A 136 -11.03 -6.22 -8.97
N ARG A 137 -11.62 -6.78 -7.92
CA ARG A 137 -11.00 -6.86 -6.60
C ARG A 137 -10.52 -8.28 -6.37
N ALA A 138 -9.23 -8.46 -6.15
CA ALA A 138 -8.63 -9.76 -5.84
C ALA A 138 -8.61 -9.94 -4.31
N GLU A 139 -9.62 -10.61 -3.76
CA GLU A 139 -9.75 -10.87 -2.32
C GLU A 139 -9.22 -12.28 -1.96
N PRO A 140 -8.58 -12.49 -0.79
CA PRO A 140 -8.13 -13.82 -0.37
C PRO A 140 -9.24 -14.88 -0.45
N TRP A 141 -8.90 -16.06 -0.98
CA TRP A 141 -9.85 -17.17 -1.17
C TRP A 141 -9.41 -18.47 -0.49
N GLU A 142 -8.10 -18.76 -0.49
CA GLU A 142 -7.50 -19.96 0.08
C GLU A 142 -6.39 -19.53 1.04
N VAL A 143 -6.52 -19.88 2.33
CA VAL A 143 -5.52 -19.57 3.35
C VAL A 143 -5.14 -20.81 4.13
N HIS A 144 -3.83 -21.02 4.25
CA HIS A 144 -3.20 -22.06 5.03
C HIS A 144 -2.71 -21.48 6.37
N TYR A 145 -3.06 -22.16 7.46
CA TYR A 145 -2.68 -21.83 8.83
C TYR A 145 -1.78 -22.94 9.33
N LYS A 146 -0.55 -22.61 9.71
CA LYS A 146 0.39 -23.53 10.31
C LYS A 146 0.40 -23.31 11.82
N THR A 147 0.29 -24.37 12.62
CA THR A 147 0.41 -24.26 14.09
C THR A 147 1.88 -24.30 14.53
N LYS A 148 2.14 -23.96 15.79
CA LYS A 148 3.44 -24.19 16.44
C LYS A 148 3.79 -25.69 16.51
N ASN A 149 2.77 -26.55 16.58
CA ASN A 149 2.89 -28.01 16.53
C ASN A 149 3.04 -28.57 15.10
N ASN A 150 3.32 -27.73 14.10
CA ASN A 150 3.52 -28.11 12.69
C ASN A 150 2.29 -28.73 11.99
N GLU A 151 1.11 -28.74 12.61
CA GLU A 151 -0.16 -29.03 11.91
C GLU A 151 -0.42 -27.95 10.84
N THR A 152 -1.13 -28.29 9.77
CA THR A 152 -1.59 -27.33 8.76
C THR A 152 -3.10 -27.45 8.57
N PHE A 153 -3.79 -26.31 8.63
CA PHE A 153 -5.23 -26.18 8.38
C PHE A 153 -5.47 -25.31 7.17
N GLU A 154 -6.50 -25.63 6.41
CA GLU A 154 -6.89 -24.95 5.17
C GLU A 154 -8.29 -24.35 5.34
N ARG A 155 -8.47 -23.12 4.88
CA ARG A 155 -9.76 -22.44 4.78
C ARG A 155 -9.91 -21.90 3.36
N ILE A 156 -10.78 -22.56 2.58
CA ILE A 156 -11.24 -22.13 1.26
C ILE A 156 -12.60 -21.43 1.43
N GLY A 157 -12.83 -20.36 0.65
CA GLY A 157 -14.14 -19.71 0.51
C GLY A 157 -14.10 -18.23 0.83
N ASP A 158 -15.26 -17.64 1.15
CA ASP A 158 -15.34 -16.21 1.47
C ASP A 158 -14.65 -15.90 2.80
N LEU A 159 -13.41 -15.41 2.71
CA LEU A 159 -12.63 -14.90 3.83
C LEU A 159 -13.13 -13.50 4.17
N LYS A 160 -13.99 -13.43 5.20
CA LYS A 160 -14.49 -12.19 5.78
C LYS A 160 -13.34 -11.30 6.31
N LYS A 161 -13.71 -10.12 6.84
CA LYS A 161 -12.85 -9.01 7.28
C LYS A 161 -11.56 -9.41 8.03
N ASP A 162 -11.55 -10.56 8.68
CA ASP A 162 -10.40 -11.38 9.11
C ASP A 162 -9.11 -11.14 8.29
N PHE A 163 -9.21 -11.05 6.94
CA PHE A 163 -8.09 -10.86 6.01
C PHE A 163 -8.31 -9.75 4.97
N SER A 164 -8.91 -8.61 5.34
CA SER A 164 -8.90 -7.43 4.45
C SER A 164 -7.69 -6.52 4.67
N GLU A 165 -7.46 -6.10 5.91
CA GLU A 165 -6.46 -5.10 6.30
C GLU A 165 -5.87 -5.49 7.66
N ILE A 166 -4.59 -5.22 7.88
CA ILE A 166 -3.97 -5.26 9.20
C ILE A 166 -3.19 -3.98 9.47
N LYS A 167 -3.19 -3.56 10.74
CA LYS A 167 -2.41 -2.43 11.25
C LYS A 167 -1.18 -2.96 11.98
N ILE A 168 -0.01 -2.69 11.42
CA ILE A 168 1.29 -3.01 12.02
C ILE A 168 1.91 -1.72 12.56
N GLU A 169 2.39 -1.74 13.81
CA GLU A 169 3.19 -0.67 14.40
C GLU A 169 4.64 -1.11 14.64
N ASN A 170 5.59 -0.22 14.37
CA ASN A 170 6.99 -0.39 14.75
C ASN A 170 7.64 0.98 15.05
N GLU A 171 8.97 1.01 15.21
CA GLU A 171 9.76 2.20 15.53
C GLU A 171 9.62 3.36 14.52
N LEU A 172 9.10 3.10 13.31
CA LEU A 172 8.85 4.09 12.27
C LEU A 172 7.38 4.59 12.23
N GLY A 173 6.50 4.05 13.08
CA GLY A 173 5.08 4.41 13.18
C GLY A 173 4.12 3.25 12.84
N GLU A 174 2.88 3.60 12.49
CA GLU A 174 1.81 2.65 12.14
C GLU A 174 1.56 2.61 10.63
N ALA A 175 1.42 1.41 10.07
CA ALA A 175 1.11 1.16 8.66
C ALA A 175 -0.09 0.21 8.50
N SER A 176 -1.04 0.58 7.65
CA SER A 176 -2.11 -0.31 7.17
C SER A 176 -1.62 -1.12 5.96
N LEU A 177 -1.71 -2.44 6.04
CA LEU A 177 -1.27 -3.40 5.02
C LEU A 177 -2.44 -4.28 4.58
N TYR A 178 -2.47 -4.69 3.32
CA TYR A 178 -3.62 -5.37 2.71
C TYR A 178 -3.26 -6.75 2.16
N PHE A 179 -4.20 -7.69 2.30
CA PHE A 179 -4.14 -9.00 1.63
C PHE A 179 -4.94 -9.02 0.32
N TYR A 180 -5.58 -7.91 -0.07
CA TYR A 180 -6.31 -7.76 -1.33
C TYR A 180 -5.72 -6.62 -2.17
N TRP A 181 -6.02 -6.61 -3.48
CA TRP A 181 -5.78 -5.45 -4.34
C TRP A 181 -6.93 -5.19 -5.31
N MET A 182 -6.89 -4.03 -5.97
CA MET A 182 -7.70 -3.70 -7.14
C MET A 182 -6.83 -3.81 -8.40
N ASP A 183 -7.38 -4.37 -9.47
CA ASP A 183 -6.73 -4.48 -10.77
C ASP A 183 -7.74 -4.12 -11.88
N LEU A 184 -7.25 -3.69 -13.04
CA LEU A 184 -8.09 -3.33 -14.19
C LEU A 184 -7.80 -4.30 -15.34
N GLN A 185 -8.84 -4.99 -15.81
CA GLN A 185 -8.76 -5.85 -17.00
C GLN A 185 -9.22 -5.09 -18.25
N TYR A 186 -8.38 -5.06 -19.27
CA TYR A 186 -8.67 -4.48 -20.58
C TYR A 186 -9.45 -5.47 -21.48
N GLU A 187 -10.00 -4.98 -22.60
CA GLU A 187 -10.80 -5.79 -23.53
C GLU A 187 -10.03 -6.97 -24.15
N ASP A 188 -8.71 -6.85 -24.32
CA ASP A 188 -7.84 -7.95 -24.77
C ASP A 188 -7.60 -9.03 -23.68
N LYS A 189 -8.16 -8.84 -22.49
CA LYS A 189 -7.93 -9.60 -21.25
C LYS A 189 -6.54 -9.41 -20.60
N SER A 190 -5.76 -8.40 -20.98
CA SER A 190 -4.57 -8.01 -20.22
C SER A 190 -4.95 -7.23 -18.95
N TRP A 191 -3.99 -7.13 -18.02
CA TRP A 191 -4.17 -6.51 -16.72
C TRP A 191 -3.28 -5.28 -16.57
N TYR A 192 -3.77 -4.22 -15.93
CA TYR A 192 -3.00 -3.01 -15.63
C TYR A 192 -1.76 -3.32 -14.79
N SER A 193 -1.89 -4.24 -13.83
CA SER A 193 -0.78 -4.80 -13.05
C SER A 193 0.31 -5.52 -13.86
N LYS A 194 0.03 -5.82 -15.14
CA LYS A 194 0.81 -6.71 -16.03
C LYS A 194 0.95 -8.16 -15.52
N LEU A 195 0.13 -8.56 -14.54
CA LEU A 195 0.05 -9.95 -14.09
C LEU A 195 -0.44 -10.87 -15.23
N PRO A 196 -0.07 -12.16 -15.22
CA PRO A 196 -0.51 -13.13 -16.23
C PRO A 196 -2.03 -13.16 -16.44
N LYS A 197 -2.44 -13.48 -17.68
CA LYS A 197 -3.84 -13.77 -17.99
C LYS A 197 -4.23 -15.07 -17.27
N VAL A 198 -5.41 -15.07 -16.62
CA VAL A 198 -5.93 -16.16 -15.80
C VAL A 198 -7.28 -16.60 -16.38
N GLU A 199 -7.58 -17.89 -16.31
CA GLU A 199 -8.86 -18.46 -16.69
C GLU A 199 -9.71 -18.75 -15.44
N GLY A 200 -10.96 -18.27 -15.42
CA GLY A 200 -11.85 -18.39 -14.26
C GLY A 200 -11.65 -17.31 -13.19
N GLU A 201 -12.31 -17.48 -12.04
CA GLU A 201 -12.36 -16.49 -10.96
C GLU A 201 -11.17 -16.54 -9.99
N ILE A 202 -10.35 -17.61 -10.00
CA ILE A 202 -9.31 -17.84 -8.97
C ILE A 202 -7.91 -17.64 -9.56
N ARG A 203 -7.16 -16.70 -8.99
CA ARG A 203 -5.78 -16.33 -9.36
C ARG A 203 -4.80 -16.76 -8.26
N LYS A 204 -3.58 -17.16 -8.63
CA LYS A 204 -2.51 -17.57 -7.68
C LYS A 204 -1.34 -16.57 -7.64
N GLU A 205 -1.23 -15.76 -8.68
CA GLU A 205 -0.28 -14.66 -8.80
C GLU A 205 -0.78 -13.44 -8.02
N CYS A 206 0.11 -12.69 -7.38
CA CYS A 206 -0.26 -11.57 -6.52
C CYS A 206 0.39 -10.25 -6.98
N PHE A 207 -0.17 -9.13 -6.55
CA PHE A 207 0.43 -7.81 -6.80
C PHE A 207 1.57 -7.55 -5.79
N PRO A 208 2.70 -6.92 -6.18
CA PRO A 208 3.91 -6.80 -5.34
C PRO A 208 3.67 -6.31 -3.91
N ASP A 209 2.91 -5.24 -3.70
CA ASP A 209 2.64 -4.63 -2.39
C ASP A 209 1.58 -5.35 -1.53
N VAL A 210 1.08 -6.51 -1.98
CA VAL A 210 0.07 -7.30 -1.25
C VAL A 210 0.76 -8.29 -0.31
N LEU A 211 0.24 -8.40 0.91
CA LEU A 211 0.69 -9.44 1.84
C LEU A 211 0.27 -10.83 1.35
N VAL A 212 1.23 -11.75 1.35
CA VAL A 212 1.01 -13.18 1.04
C VAL A 212 1.08 -14.06 2.28
N GLY A 213 1.54 -13.54 3.41
CA GLY A 213 1.52 -14.30 4.67
C GLY A 213 2.06 -13.54 5.87
N LEU A 214 1.81 -14.09 7.05
CA LEU A 214 2.28 -13.64 8.35
C LEU A 214 3.00 -14.78 9.07
N GLU A 215 4.05 -14.46 9.81
CA GLU A 215 4.70 -15.35 10.77
C GLU A 215 4.60 -14.72 12.15
N PHE A 216 4.11 -15.46 13.13
CA PHE A 216 4.02 -15.02 14.52
C PHE A 216 5.38 -15.23 15.19
N LEU A 217 5.95 -14.14 15.69
CA LEU A 217 7.26 -14.16 16.35
C LEU A 217 7.07 -14.48 17.85
N PRO A 218 8.09 -15.07 18.51
CA PRO A 218 8.13 -15.22 19.96
C PRO A 218 8.14 -13.87 20.70
#